data_AF-A0A0T5Z7L0-F1
#
_entry.id   AF-A0A0T5Z7L0-F1
#
_cell.length_a   1.000
_cell.length_b   1.000
_cell.length_c   1.000
_cell.angle_alpha   90.00
_cell.angle_beta   90.00
_cell.angle_gamma   90.00
#
_symmetry.space_group_name_H-M   'P 1'
#
loop_
_entity.id
_entity.type
_entity.pdbx_description
1 polymer ?
#
loop_
_entity_poly.entity_id
_entity_poly.type
_entity_poly.pdbx_seq_one_letter_code
_entity_poly.pdbx_strand_id
1 'polypeptide(L)'
;MSTIKQIPVVTGKRSNPLARVFDELVRFCRSRSLFILHYCTGCGAIELPPAMTSRFDMERLGLQPMVSPRQADILLITGYVSIKTLKRVILTYEQMGSPKYVIGICSCTVNGGMYWQSYATAKKLDEYMPVDLYIAGCMPRPEAVITGLRQLMEQIRHGEANRWQDYYRRYDWYLGNQQHLFGDNWQTPTDVIAEAEHYGLIGDQTLGRHTALLQQHQKPLEALEMRLK
;
A
#
# COMPACT_ATOMS: atom_id res chain seq x y z
N MET A 1 18.27 1.32 -14.97
CA MET A 1 17.93 0.11 -14.19
C MET A 1 18.49 0.31 -12.78
N SER A 2 17.71 0.89 -11.87
CA SER A 2 18.06 0.93 -10.44
C SER A 2 17.58 -0.36 -9.81
N THR A 3 18.51 -1.25 -9.51
CA THR A 3 18.25 -2.52 -8.83
C THR A 3 17.68 -2.20 -7.45
N ILE A 4 16.38 -2.49 -7.23
CA ILE A 4 15.75 -2.39 -5.91
C ILE A 4 16.48 -3.39 -5.01
N LYS A 5 17.42 -2.88 -4.20
CA LYS A 5 18.11 -3.66 -3.18
C LYS A 5 17.06 -4.04 -2.14
N GLN A 6 16.55 -5.27 -2.19
CA GLN A 6 15.66 -5.79 -1.17
C GLN A 6 16.37 -5.69 0.18
N ILE A 7 15.88 -4.83 1.06
CA ILE A 7 16.40 -4.72 2.42
C ILE A 7 15.96 -5.99 3.15
N PRO A 8 16.87 -6.76 3.77
CA PRO A 8 16.49 -7.95 4.51
C PRO A 8 15.58 -7.53 5.67
N VAL A 9 14.32 -7.99 5.63
CA VAL A 9 13.35 -7.78 6.69
C VAL A 9 13.80 -8.59 7.90
N VAL A 10 14.46 -7.94 8.86
CA VAL A 10 14.80 -8.56 10.15
C VAL A 10 13.50 -8.67 10.96
N THR A 11 12.74 -9.73 10.71
CA THR A 11 11.74 -10.19 11.67
C THR A 11 12.50 -10.78 12.84
N GLY A 12 12.48 -10.11 13.98
CA GLY A 12 13.05 -10.64 15.22
C GLY A 12 12.45 -12.02 15.48
N LYS A 13 13.24 -13.08 15.29
CA LYS A 13 12.80 -14.45 15.57
C LYS A 13 12.56 -14.56 17.06
N ARG A 14 11.29 -14.54 17.47
CA ARG A 14 10.89 -14.93 18.83
C ARG A 14 11.36 -16.39 19.03
N SER A 15 12.23 -16.61 20.00
CA SER A 15 12.85 -17.91 20.28
C SER A 15 11.86 -18.96 20.80
N ASN A 16 10.70 -18.52 21.29
CA ASN A 16 9.69 -19.39 21.88
C ASN A 16 8.88 -20.14 20.81
N PRO A 17 8.80 -21.48 20.86
CA PRO A 17 8.04 -22.26 19.88
C PRO A 17 6.55 -21.92 19.87
N LEU A 18 5.95 -21.64 21.04
CA LEU A 18 4.56 -21.19 21.14
C LEU A 18 4.31 -19.84 20.44
N ALA A 19 5.28 -18.93 20.51
CA ALA A 19 5.16 -17.65 19.81
C ALA A 19 5.18 -17.84 18.29
N ARG A 20 5.95 -18.81 17.78
CA ARG A 20 5.98 -19.13 16.34
C ARG A 20 4.65 -19.69 15.85
N VAL A 21 4.06 -20.62 16.61
CA VAL A 21 2.73 -21.18 16.29
C VAL A 21 1.66 -20.07 16.29
N PHE A 22 1.72 -19.16 17.26
CA PHE A 22 0.81 -18.02 17.30
C PHE A 22 0.99 -17.07 16.11
N ASP A 23 2.24 -16.75 15.75
CA ASP A 23 2.54 -15.91 14.59
C ASP A 23 2.06 -16.57 13.27
N GLU A 24 2.19 -17.89 13.14
CA GLU A 24 1.66 -18.67 12.01
C GLU A 24 0.13 -18.64 11.95
N LEU A 25 -0.54 -18.80 13.10
CA LEU A 25 -2.00 -18.69 13.19
C LEU A 25 -2.50 -17.30 12.79
N VAL A 26 -1.84 -16.23 13.27
CA VAL A 26 -2.18 -14.86 12.90
C VAL A 26 -2.02 -14.63 11.40
N ARG A 27 -0.93 -15.11 10.79
CA ARG A 27 -0.73 -15.04 9.34
C ARG A 27 -1.81 -15.82 8.57
N PHE A 28 -2.17 -17.00 9.06
CA PHE A 28 -3.23 -17.81 8.47
C PHE A 28 -4.57 -17.07 8.49
N CYS A 29 -4.99 -16.55 9.65
CA CYS A 29 -6.22 -15.78 9.79
C CYS A 29 -6.22 -14.55 8.88
N ARG A 30 -5.11 -13.80 8.83
CA ARG A 30 -4.98 -12.63 7.95
C ARG A 30 -5.06 -13.00 6.48
N SER A 31 -4.43 -14.10 6.05
CA SER A 31 -4.49 -14.54 4.65
C SER A 31 -5.89 -14.96 4.19
N ARG A 32 -6.81 -15.21 5.12
CA ARG A 32 -8.18 -15.70 4.85
C ARG A 32 -9.27 -14.66 5.06
N SER A 33 -8.93 -13.48 5.58
CA SER A 33 -9.89 -12.41 5.88
C SER A 33 -9.27 -11.08 5.47
N LEU A 34 -9.38 -10.77 4.18
CA LEU A 34 -8.76 -9.58 3.60
C LEU A 34 -9.84 -8.64 3.09
N PHE A 35 -9.79 -7.39 3.52
CA PHE A 35 -10.73 -6.37 3.07
C PHE A 35 -10.12 -5.51 1.96
N ILE A 36 -10.77 -5.49 0.79
CA ILE A 36 -10.30 -4.73 -0.37
C ILE A 36 -10.95 -3.35 -0.36
N LEU A 37 -10.14 -2.29 -0.42
CA LEU A 37 -10.65 -0.94 -0.61
C LEU A 37 -11.14 -0.75 -2.04
N HIS A 38 -12.44 -0.47 -2.19
CA HIS A 38 -13.05 -0.17 -3.48
C HIS A 38 -12.77 1.29 -3.90
N TYR A 39 -11.53 1.57 -4.33
CA TYR A 39 -11.10 2.93 -4.69
C TYR A 39 -11.28 3.29 -6.19
N CYS A 40 -11.34 2.29 -7.08
CA CYS A 40 -11.68 2.43 -8.51
C CYS A 40 -11.02 3.63 -9.22
N THR A 41 -9.71 3.57 -9.49
CA THR A 41 -8.94 4.71 -10.01
C THR A 41 -9.15 5.04 -11.49
N GLY A 42 -9.47 4.06 -12.34
CA GLY A 42 -9.46 4.24 -13.79
C GLY A 42 -10.13 3.09 -14.52
N CYS A 43 -9.75 2.88 -15.79
CA CYS A 43 -10.36 1.86 -16.64
C CYS A 43 -10.34 0.47 -15.99
N GLY A 44 -9.25 0.15 -15.27
CA GLY A 44 -9.04 -1.04 -14.41
C GLY A 44 -10.24 -1.47 -13.57
N ALA A 45 -11.07 -0.52 -13.15
CA ALA A 45 -12.15 -0.73 -12.21
C ALA A 45 -13.27 -1.63 -12.73
N ILE A 46 -13.55 -1.66 -14.04
CA ILE A 46 -14.71 -2.41 -14.55
C ILE A 46 -14.54 -3.94 -14.45
N GLU A 47 -13.31 -4.45 -14.28
CA GLU A 47 -13.06 -5.89 -14.10
C GLU A 47 -13.17 -6.33 -12.63
N LEU A 48 -13.30 -5.40 -11.67
CA LEU A 48 -13.52 -5.74 -10.27
C LEU A 48 -14.95 -6.26 -10.01
N PRO A 49 -16.03 -5.58 -10.42
CA PRO A 49 -17.38 -6.07 -10.17
C PRO A 49 -17.63 -7.49 -10.70
N PRO A 50 -17.21 -7.87 -11.93
CA PRO A 50 -17.31 -9.25 -12.40
C PRO A 50 -16.54 -10.25 -11.53
N ALA A 51 -15.36 -9.87 -11.03
CA ALA A 51 -14.58 -10.70 -10.12
C ALA A 51 -15.24 -10.88 -8.74
N MET A 52 -16.07 -9.92 -8.31
CA MET A 52 -16.75 -9.91 -7.01
C MET A 52 -18.16 -10.50 -7.04
N THR A 53 -18.80 -10.52 -8.21
CA THR A 53 -20.18 -10.97 -8.37
C THR A 53 -20.25 -12.46 -8.72
N SER A 54 -21.48 -12.95 -8.92
CA SER A 54 -21.83 -14.37 -9.06
C SER A 54 -21.02 -15.18 -10.06
N ARG A 55 -20.43 -14.55 -11.09
CA ARG A 55 -19.70 -15.28 -12.14
C ARG A 55 -18.38 -15.86 -11.65
N PHE A 56 -17.61 -15.10 -10.87
CA PHE A 56 -16.27 -15.51 -10.43
C PHE A 56 -16.12 -15.53 -8.91
N ASP A 57 -16.90 -14.73 -8.18
CA ASP A 57 -17.03 -14.70 -6.72
C ASP A 57 -15.70 -14.80 -5.95
N MET A 58 -15.08 -13.64 -5.69
CA MET A 58 -13.92 -13.55 -4.81
C MET A 58 -14.26 -13.65 -3.31
N GLU A 59 -15.53 -13.45 -2.91
CA GLU A 59 -15.93 -13.52 -1.50
C GLU A 59 -15.73 -14.92 -0.93
N ARG A 60 -15.86 -15.96 -1.78
CA ARG A 60 -15.50 -17.34 -1.43
C ARG A 60 -14.07 -17.50 -0.89
N LEU A 61 -13.14 -16.62 -1.27
CA LEU A 61 -11.75 -16.64 -0.80
C LEU A 61 -11.55 -15.86 0.51
N GLY A 62 -12.60 -15.21 1.04
CA GLY A 62 -12.54 -14.33 2.20
C GLY A 62 -12.11 -12.91 1.86
N LEU A 63 -12.36 -12.49 0.61
CA LEU A 63 -12.07 -11.14 0.10
C LEU A 63 -13.37 -10.36 0.01
N GLN A 64 -13.55 -9.35 0.86
CA GLN A 64 -14.76 -8.53 0.87
C GLN A 64 -14.43 -7.08 0.56
N PRO A 65 -15.22 -6.39 -0.29
CA PRO A 65 -15.05 -4.98 -0.54
C PRO A 65 -15.42 -4.13 0.68
N MET A 66 -14.62 -3.12 0.97
CA MET A 66 -14.89 -2.08 1.95
C MET A 66 -14.77 -0.71 1.29
N VAL A 67 -15.52 0.25 1.78
CA VAL A 67 -15.52 1.64 1.27
C VAL A 67 -14.64 2.55 2.11
N SER A 68 -14.42 2.19 3.38
CA SER A 68 -13.60 2.98 4.30
C SER A 68 -12.14 2.50 4.29
N PRO A 69 -11.14 3.40 4.13
CA PRO A 69 -9.73 3.02 4.20
C PRO A 69 -9.35 2.47 5.58
N ARG A 70 -10.01 2.91 6.65
CA ARG A 70 -9.70 2.40 8.00
C ARG A 70 -10.15 0.96 8.25
N GLN A 71 -11.03 0.44 7.40
CA GLN A 71 -11.55 -0.92 7.49
C GLN A 71 -10.93 -1.86 6.44
N ALA A 72 -10.10 -1.34 5.55
CA ALA A 72 -9.51 -2.09 4.44
C ALA A 72 -8.03 -2.39 4.71
N ASP A 73 -7.61 -3.58 4.29
CA ASP A 73 -6.21 -4.02 4.36
C ASP A 73 -5.53 -3.93 3.00
N ILE A 74 -6.27 -4.15 1.91
CA ILE A 74 -5.75 -4.14 0.53
C ILE A 74 -6.18 -2.85 -0.16
N LEU A 75 -5.22 -2.10 -0.66
CA LEU A 75 -5.44 -0.98 -1.57
C LEU A 75 -5.21 -1.45 -3.01
N LEU A 76 -6.31 -1.51 -3.78
CA LEU A 76 -6.27 -1.91 -5.17
C LEU A 76 -6.19 -0.70 -6.09
N ILE A 77 -5.07 -0.55 -6.82
CA ILE A 77 -4.91 0.52 -7.81
C ILE A 77 -5.26 -0.01 -9.19
N THR A 78 -6.43 0.38 -9.68
CA THR A 78 -7.07 -0.21 -10.86
C THR A 78 -6.92 0.68 -12.09
N GLY A 79 -5.73 0.66 -12.70
CA GLY A 79 -5.44 1.37 -13.95
C GLY A 79 -4.48 2.54 -13.79
N TYR A 80 -4.58 3.53 -14.67
CA TYR A 80 -3.70 4.70 -14.61
C TYR A 80 -4.02 5.56 -13.39
N VAL A 81 -2.98 6.22 -12.85
CA VAL A 81 -3.11 7.18 -11.76
C VAL A 81 -2.69 8.54 -12.27
N SER A 82 -3.61 9.50 -12.25
CA SER A 82 -3.27 10.89 -12.57
C SER A 82 -2.46 11.51 -11.42
N ILE A 83 -1.62 12.51 -11.71
CA ILE A 83 -0.85 13.24 -10.68
C ILE A 83 -1.81 13.80 -9.60
N LYS A 84 -3.00 14.28 -9.99
CA LYS A 84 -4.01 14.78 -9.05
C LYS A 84 -4.60 13.66 -8.18
N THR A 85 -4.86 12.49 -8.77
CA THR A 85 -5.40 11.32 -8.06
C THR A 85 -4.36 10.72 -7.12
N LEU A 86 -3.08 10.72 -7.51
CA LEU A 86 -1.99 10.16 -6.71
C LEU A 86 -1.91 10.79 -5.32
N LYS A 87 -2.12 12.11 -5.21
CA LYS A 87 -2.23 12.82 -3.92
C LYS A 87 -3.26 12.20 -2.98
N ARG A 88 -4.41 11.79 -3.53
CA ARG A 88 -5.51 11.18 -2.77
C ARG A 88 -5.26 9.70 -2.49
N VAL A 89 -4.59 8.99 -3.39
CA VAL A 89 -4.18 7.59 -3.18
C VAL A 89 -3.20 7.49 -2.02
N ILE A 90 -2.17 8.35 -1.98
CA ILE A 90 -1.18 8.37 -0.89
C ILE A 90 -1.86 8.67 0.44
N LEU A 91 -2.71 9.70 0.49
CA LEU A 91 -3.50 10.01 1.69
C LEU A 91 -4.35 8.82 2.15
N THR A 92 -4.97 8.11 1.21
CA THR A 92 -5.80 6.95 1.50
C THR A 92 -4.96 5.81 2.09
N TYR A 93 -3.79 5.55 1.50
CA TYR A 93 -2.84 4.53 1.97
C TYR A 93 -2.32 4.82 3.38
N GLU A 94 -2.00 6.07 3.69
CA GLU A 94 -1.54 6.48 5.02
C GLU A 94 -2.66 6.41 6.07
N GLN A 95 -3.93 6.57 5.67
CA GLN A 95 -5.07 6.42 6.57
C GLN A 95 -5.46 4.97 6.85
N MET A 96 -4.86 4.00 6.15
CA MET A 96 -5.08 2.57 6.38
C MET A 96 -4.21 2.07 7.54
N GLY A 97 -4.80 1.22 8.38
CA GLY A 97 -4.08 0.57 9.49
C GLY A 97 -3.01 -0.39 8.98
N SER A 98 -1.92 -0.53 9.74
CA SER A 98 -0.90 -1.54 9.46
C SER A 98 -1.31 -2.88 10.09
N PRO A 99 -1.21 -4.01 9.38
CA PRO A 99 -0.57 -4.23 8.08
C PRO A 99 -1.50 -3.93 6.88
N LYS A 100 -0.94 -3.27 5.87
CA LYS A 100 -1.62 -2.89 4.63
C LYS A 100 -0.86 -3.38 3.40
N TYR A 101 -1.57 -3.64 2.32
CA TYR A 101 -1.03 -4.23 1.10
C TYR A 101 -1.48 -3.43 -0.12
N VAL A 102 -0.57 -3.21 -1.07
CA VAL A 102 -0.90 -2.48 -2.30
C VAL A 102 -0.75 -3.40 -3.50
N ILE A 103 -1.80 -3.49 -4.30
CA ILE A 103 -1.77 -4.24 -5.56
C ILE A 103 -1.93 -3.25 -6.73
N GLY A 104 -0.93 -3.24 -7.61
CA GLY A 104 -0.99 -2.54 -8.88
C GLY A 104 -1.65 -3.41 -9.95
N ILE A 105 -2.81 -3.01 -10.43
CA ILE A 105 -3.50 -3.67 -11.53
C ILE A 105 -3.25 -2.91 -12.83
N CYS A 106 -3.20 -3.65 -13.93
CA CYS A 106 -2.93 -3.18 -15.29
C CYS A 106 -1.48 -2.76 -15.53
N SER A 107 -1.09 -2.75 -16.80
CA SER A 107 0.24 -2.26 -17.24
C SER A 107 0.51 -0.80 -16.86
N CYS A 108 -0.54 0.00 -16.64
CA CYS A 108 -0.42 1.41 -16.28
C CYS A 108 0.30 1.64 -14.94
N THR A 109 0.15 0.74 -13.96
CA THR A 109 0.80 0.88 -12.65
C THR A 109 2.28 0.48 -12.66
N VAL A 110 2.66 -0.39 -13.61
CA VAL A 110 4.02 -0.93 -13.74
C VAL A 110 4.97 0.08 -14.40
N ASN A 111 4.58 0.66 -15.54
CA ASN A 111 5.44 1.53 -16.33
C ASN A 111 4.69 2.69 -17.05
N GLY A 112 3.44 2.94 -16.69
CA GLY A 112 2.58 3.93 -17.33
C GLY A 112 1.78 3.36 -18.51
N GLY A 113 2.05 2.13 -18.93
CA GLY A 113 1.33 1.45 -20.00
C GLY A 113 1.29 2.27 -21.29
N MET A 114 0.11 2.33 -21.92
CA MET A 114 -0.10 3.18 -23.11
C MET A 114 0.02 4.68 -22.82
N TYR A 115 -0.11 5.10 -21.56
CA TYR A 115 -0.01 6.50 -21.16
C TYR A 115 1.42 6.93 -20.82
N TRP A 116 2.45 6.16 -21.19
CA TRP A 116 3.84 6.44 -20.79
C TRP A 116 4.33 7.85 -21.19
N GLN A 117 3.85 8.41 -22.30
CA GLN A 117 4.18 9.78 -22.75
C GLN A 117 3.29 10.89 -22.18
N SER A 118 2.22 10.57 -21.46
CA SER A 118 1.28 11.58 -20.96
C SER A 118 1.86 12.39 -19.80
N TYR A 119 1.79 13.71 -19.83
CA TYR A 119 2.24 14.56 -18.72
C TYR A 119 1.40 14.37 -17.44
N ALA A 120 0.17 13.88 -17.56
CA ALA A 120 -0.80 13.87 -16.47
C ALA A 120 -0.76 12.59 -15.61
N THR A 121 -0.04 11.56 -16.05
CA THR A 121 -0.06 10.22 -15.42
C THR A 121 1.27 9.88 -14.77
N ALA A 122 1.20 9.32 -13.56
CA ALA A 122 2.35 8.74 -12.89
C ALA A 122 2.79 7.46 -13.65
N LYS A 123 4.10 7.31 -13.86
CA LYS A 123 4.65 6.22 -14.69
C LYS A 123 4.89 4.95 -13.90
N LYS A 124 5.53 5.06 -12.75
CA LYS A 124 5.83 3.92 -11.90
C LYS A 124 5.23 4.19 -10.54
N LEU A 125 4.28 3.35 -10.14
CA LEU A 125 3.61 3.52 -8.86
C LEU A 125 4.57 3.27 -7.68
N ASP A 126 5.50 2.33 -7.84
CA ASP A 126 6.50 1.95 -6.82
C ASP A 126 7.44 3.08 -6.39
N GLU A 127 7.54 4.15 -7.18
CA GLU A 127 8.36 5.31 -6.82
C GLU A 127 7.70 6.17 -5.73
N TYR A 128 6.37 6.12 -5.61
CA TYR A 128 5.60 7.00 -4.73
C TYR A 128 5.02 6.28 -3.52
N MET A 129 4.76 4.98 -3.64
CA MET A 129 4.20 4.14 -2.58
C MET A 129 4.66 2.69 -2.76
N PRO A 130 4.74 1.88 -1.70
CA PRO A 130 5.18 0.50 -1.81
C PRO A 130 4.15 -0.33 -2.56
N VAL A 131 4.56 -1.08 -3.60
CA VAL A 131 3.67 -2.05 -4.26
C VAL A 131 4.10 -3.48 -3.93
N ASP A 132 3.18 -4.29 -3.41
CA ASP A 132 3.42 -5.70 -3.06
C ASP A 132 3.36 -6.60 -4.29
N LEU A 133 2.34 -6.43 -5.12
CA LEU A 133 2.08 -7.29 -6.28
C LEU A 133 1.60 -6.49 -7.48
N TYR A 134 2.06 -6.89 -8.66
CA TYR A 134 1.56 -6.39 -9.94
C TYR A 134 0.78 -7.46 -10.70
N ILE A 135 -0.40 -7.09 -11.20
CA ILE A 135 -1.24 -7.94 -12.05
C ILE A 135 -1.25 -7.35 -13.46
N ALA A 136 -0.58 -8.04 -14.38
CA ALA A 136 -0.47 -7.58 -15.77
C ALA A 136 -1.79 -7.76 -16.54
N GLY A 137 -2.11 -6.77 -17.38
CA GLY A 137 -3.31 -6.76 -18.25
C GLY A 137 -3.69 -5.35 -18.71
N CYS A 138 -4.57 -5.23 -19.70
CA CYS A 138 -5.13 -3.95 -20.17
C CYS A 138 -6.46 -4.18 -20.91
N MET A 139 -7.52 -4.66 -20.25
CA MET A 139 -7.62 -4.94 -18.81
C MET A 139 -7.29 -6.41 -18.49
N PRO A 140 -6.80 -6.72 -17.27
CA PRO A 140 -6.62 -8.11 -16.86
C PRO A 140 -7.98 -8.78 -16.73
N ARG A 141 -8.09 -10.02 -17.24
CA ARG A 141 -9.31 -10.79 -17.05
C ARG A 141 -9.55 -11.08 -15.56
N PRO A 142 -10.81 -11.28 -15.12
CA PRO A 142 -11.12 -11.55 -13.71
C PRO A 142 -10.36 -12.74 -13.13
N GLU A 143 -10.08 -13.77 -13.92
CA GLU A 143 -9.31 -14.94 -13.50
C GLU A 143 -7.86 -14.57 -13.14
N ALA A 144 -7.26 -13.62 -13.86
CA ALA A 144 -5.92 -13.11 -13.56
C ALA A 144 -5.91 -12.29 -12.27
N VAL A 145 -6.98 -11.51 -12.02
CA VAL A 145 -7.15 -10.76 -10.77
C VAL A 145 -7.25 -11.72 -9.58
N ILE A 146 -8.09 -12.75 -9.68
CA ILE A 146 -8.26 -13.77 -8.63
C ILE A 146 -6.95 -14.54 -8.40
N THR A 147 -6.22 -14.86 -9.46
CA THR A 147 -4.92 -15.53 -9.35
C THR A 147 -3.90 -14.67 -8.62
N GLY A 148 -3.84 -13.37 -8.93
CA GLY A 148 -2.98 -12.42 -8.22
C GLY A 148 -3.37 -12.27 -6.75
N LEU A 149 -4.66 -12.20 -6.43
CA LEU A 149 -5.14 -12.17 -5.05
C LEU A 149 -4.75 -13.44 -4.28
N ARG A 150 -4.89 -14.62 -4.92
CA ARG A 150 -4.43 -15.89 -4.34
C ARG A 150 -2.91 -15.91 -4.09
N GLN A 151 -2.12 -15.33 -4.99
CA GLN A 151 -0.68 -15.20 -4.81
C GLN A 151 -0.34 -14.31 -3.61
N LEU A 152 -1.05 -13.18 -3.45
CA LEU A 152 -0.88 -12.32 -2.28
C LEU A 152 -1.23 -13.06 -0.98
N MET A 153 -2.32 -13.83 -0.95
CA MET A 153 -2.70 -14.63 0.22
C MET A 153 -1.58 -15.60 0.63
N GLU A 154 -0.91 -16.22 -0.35
CA GLU A 154 0.23 -17.12 -0.08
C GLU A 154 1.46 -16.36 0.44
N GLN A 155 1.76 -15.20 -0.14
CA GLN A 155 2.85 -14.33 0.36
C GLN A 155 2.60 -13.84 1.79
N ILE A 156 1.34 -13.56 2.16
CA ILE A 156 0.96 -13.21 3.53
C ILE A 156 1.16 -14.39 4.48
N ARG A 157 0.78 -15.61 4.04
CA ARG A 157 0.94 -16.84 4.81
C ARG A 157 2.42 -17.13 5.10
N HIS A 158 3.29 -16.97 4.11
CA HIS A 158 4.73 -17.13 4.27
C HIS A 158 5.41 -15.95 4.99
N GLY A 159 4.71 -14.84 5.17
CA GLY A 159 5.26 -13.64 5.81
C GLY A 159 6.24 -12.87 4.92
N GLU A 160 6.09 -12.97 3.60
CA GLU A 160 6.91 -12.27 2.60
C GLU A 160 6.31 -10.90 2.22
N ALA A 161 4.99 -10.75 2.34
CA ALA A 161 4.27 -9.50 2.08
C ALA A 161 4.49 -8.49 3.22
N ASN A 162 5.61 -7.75 3.18
CA ASN A 162 5.96 -6.75 4.19
C ASN A 162 6.35 -5.39 3.59
N ARG A 163 5.93 -5.08 2.36
CA ARG A 163 6.33 -3.81 1.70
C ARG A 163 5.85 -2.57 2.44
N TRP A 164 4.79 -2.69 3.24
CA TRP A 164 4.37 -1.61 4.14
C TRP A 164 5.45 -1.23 5.16
N GLN A 165 6.31 -2.16 5.61
CA GLN A 165 7.45 -1.85 6.48
C GLN A 165 8.54 -1.08 5.74
N ASP A 166 8.73 -1.38 4.45
CA ASP A 166 9.70 -0.67 3.61
C ASP A 166 9.32 0.81 3.47
N TYR A 167 8.03 1.13 3.47
CA TYR A 167 7.55 2.51 3.43
C TYR A 167 7.96 3.31 4.65
N TYR A 168 7.83 2.74 5.85
CA TYR A 168 8.32 3.38 7.08
C TYR A 168 9.84 3.49 7.10
N ARG A 169 10.56 2.41 6.77
CA ARG A 169 12.04 2.36 6.79
C ARG A 169 12.73 3.26 5.77
N ARG A 170 12.06 3.55 4.65
CA ARG A 170 12.58 4.37 3.54
C ARG A 170 11.67 5.56 3.23
N TYR A 171 11.00 6.09 4.24
CA TYR A 171 9.99 7.14 4.05
C TYR A 171 10.56 8.39 3.38
N ASP A 172 11.79 8.81 3.71
CA ASP A 172 12.45 9.97 3.09
C ASP A 172 12.59 9.82 1.56
N TRP A 173 12.84 8.60 1.07
CA TRP A 173 12.94 8.31 -0.36
C TRP A 173 11.59 8.45 -1.07
N TYR A 174 10.54 7.85 -0.51
CA TYR A 174 9.18 7.97 -1.05
C TYR A 174 8.71 9.42 -1.02
N LEU A 175 8.92 10.11 0.11
CA LEU A 175 8.56 11.51 0.28
C LEU A 175 9.33 12.41 -0.69
N GLY A 176 10.62 12.16 -0.93
CA GLY A 176 11.41 12.91 -1.90
C GLY A 176 10.86 12.80 -3.32
N ASN A 177 10.47 11.60 -3.75
CA ASN A 177 9.82 11.41 -5.05
C ASN A 177 8.46 12.11 -5.11
N GLN A 178 7.68 12.07 -4.02
CA GLN A 178 6.40 12.76 -3.94
C GLN A 178 6.56 14.29 -3.99
N GLN A 179 7.50 14.86 -3.23
CA GLN A 179 7.81 16.29 -3.21
C GLN A 179 8.35 16.76 -4.56
N HIS A 180 9.18 15.95 -5.23
CA HIS A 180 9.64 16.26 -6.59
C HIS A 180 8.46 16.42 -7.57
N LEU A 181 7.40 15.62 -7.41
CA LEU A 181 6.22 15.67 -8.27
C LEU A 181 5.21 16.75 -7.86
N PHE A 182 5.03 16.99 -6.56
CA PHE A 182 3.97 17.84 -6.01
C PHE A 182 4.42 19.21 -5.53
N GLY A 183 5.73 19.43 -5.42
CA GLY A 183 6.37 20.58 -4.79
C GLY A 183 6.83 20.30 -3.35
N ASP A 184 7.77 21.10 -2.87
CA ASP A 184 8.42 20.94 -1.56
C ASP A 184 7.43 21.05 -0.37
N ASN A 185 6.34 21.79 -0.55
CA ASN A 185 5.30 21.99 0.46
C ASN A 185 4.31 20.80 0.56
N TRP A 186 4.55 19.70 -0.16
CA TRP A 186 3.66 18.54 -0.11
C TRP A 186 3.70 17.86 1.25
N GLN A 187 2.53 17.72 1.85
CA GLN A 187 2.33 17.04 3.12
C GLN A 187 0.95 16.39 3.18
N THR A 188 0.86 15.35 3.99
CA THR A 188 -0.38 14.71 4.40
C THR A 188 -0.66 15.03 5.88
N PRO A 189 -1.92 14.93 6.32
CA PRO A 189 -2.28 15.16 7.72
C PRO A 189 -1.87 14.02 8.65
N THR A 190 -1.34 12.91 8.12
CA THR A 190 -0.96 11.72 8.90
C THR A 190 0.50 11.85 9.35
N ASP A 191 0.78 11.58 10.62
CA ASP A 191 2.15 11.54 11.12
C ASP A 191 2.77 10.15 10.92
N VAL A 192 3.35 9.95 9.73
CA VAL A 192 4.01 8.69 9.34
C VAL A 192 5.25 8.41 10.18
N ILE A 193 5.93 9.45 10.68
CA ILE A 193 7.16 9.30 11.48
C ILE A 193 6.81 8.78 12.87
N ALA A 194 5.80 9.38 13.52
CA ALA A 194 5.29 8.87 14.80
C ALA A 194 4.74 7.44 14.67
N GLU A 195 4.07 7.11 13.57
CA GLU A 195 3.61 5.75 13.31
C GLU A 195 4.80 4.77 13.13
N ALA A 196 5.85 5.19 12.42
CA ALA A 196 7.07 4.38 12.27
C ALA A 196 7.77 4.14 13.63
N GLU A 197 7.79 5.14 14.50
CA GLU A 197 8.31 5.03 15.87
C GLU A 197 7.50 4.03 16.70
N HIS A 198 6.16 4.12 16.63
CA HIS A 198 5.25 3.21 17.34
C HIS A 198 5.50 1.74 16.99
N TYR A 199 5.78 1.44 15.71
CA TYR A 199 6.10 0.08 15.27
C TYR A 199 7.58 -0.30 15.42
N GLY A 200 8.45 0.60 15.85
CA GLY A 200 9.90 0.38 15.91
C GLY A 200 10.52 0.14 14.53
N LEU A 201 9.99 0.80 13.49
CA LEU A 201 10.38 0.63 12.08
C LEU A 201 11.18 1.81 11.53
N ILE A 202 11.71 2.67 12.41
CA ILE A 202 12.65 3.73 12.02
C ILE A 202 13.93 3.05 11.49
N GLY A 203 14.27 3.34 10.23
CA GLY A 203 15.51 2.93 9.60
C GLY A 203 16.38 4.12 9.21
N ASP A 204 17.57 3.84 8.70
CA ASP A 204 18.56 4.86 8.30
C ASP A 204 18.04 5.81 7.19
N GLN A 205 17.03 5.38 6.42
CA GLN A 205 16.42 6.14 5.33
C GLN A 205 15.01 6.64 5.67
N THR A 206 14.59 6.53 6.94
CA THR A 206 13.32 7.10 7.41
C THR A 206 13.46 8.59 7.62
N LEU A 207 14.56 9.03 8.23
CA LEU A 207 14.85 10.43 8.54
C LEU A 207 15.94 10.95 7.60
N GLY A 208 15.61 11.94 6.78
CA GLY A 208 16.54 12.57 5.87
C GLY A 208 16.17 14.02 5.57
N ARG A 209 16.57 14.49 4.40
CA ARG A 209 16.39 15.89 3.98
C ARG A 209 14.91 16.22 3.78
N HIS A 210 14.15 15.32 3.16
CA HIS A 210 12.77 15.54 2.80
C HIS A 210 11.86 15.51 4.02
N THR A 211 12.15 14.62 4.98
CA THR A 211 11.45 14.62 6.28
C THR A 211 11.79 15.83 7.13
N ALA A 212 13.02 16.35 7.09
CA ALA A 212 13.37 17.58 7.78
C ALA A 212 12.61 18.79 7.21
N LEU A 213 12.43 18.85 5.88
CA LEU A 213 11.58 19.85 5.23
C LEU A 213 10.11 19.69 5.64
N LEU A 214 9.61 18.45 5.70
CA LEU A 214 8.25 18.16 6.16
C LEU A 214 8.02 18.71 7.57
N GLN A 215 8.93 18.46 8.52
CA GLN A 215 8.82 18.95 9.90
C GLN A 215 8.74 20.48 10.01
N GLN A 216 9.33 21.23 9.08
CA GLN A 216 9.23 22.70 9.06
C GLN A 216 7.84 23.20 8.67
N HIS A 217 7.12 22.44 7.83
CA HIS A 217 5.81 22.84 7.30
C HIS A 217 4.64 22.11 7.97
N GLN A 218 4.92 20.98 8.61
CA GLN A 218 3.92 20.13 9.25
C GLN A 218 3.41 20.81 10.52
N LYS A 219 2.10 21.05 10.55
CA LYS A 219 1.39 21.34 11.79
C LYS A 219 0.91 20.01 12.35
N PRO A 220 1.59 19.42 13.35
CA PRO A 220 1.10 18.19 13.95
C PRO A 220 -0.33 18.45 14.44
N LEU A 221 -1.21 17.46 14.23
CA LEU A 221 -2.54 17.50 14.81
C LEU A 221 -2.36 17.42 16.32
N GLU A 222 -2.59 18.52 17.03
CA GLU A 222 -2.64 18.51 18.48
C GLU A 222 -3.75 17.53 18.89
N ALA A 223 -3.41 16.60 19.79
CA ALA A 223 -4.39 15.69 20.34
C ALA A 223 -5.47 16.53 21.01
N LEU A 224 -6.69 16.52 20.47
CA LEU A 224 -7.84 17.06 21.17
C LEU A 224 -7.91 16.31 22.50
N GLU A 225 -7.76 17.03 23.61
CA GLU A 225 -7.96 16.47 24.95
C GLU A 225 -9.41 15.95 25.05
N MET A 226 -9.62 14.69 24.66
CA MET A 226 -10.87 13.98 24.91
C MET A 226 -10.91 13.63 26.39
N ARG A 227 -11.23 14.63 27.21
CA ARG A 227 -11.65 14.40 28.59
C ARG A 227 -13.03 13.74 28.51
N LEU A 228 -13.10 12.47 28.89
CA LEU A 228 -14.37 11.86 29.26
C LEU A 228 -14.91 12.68 30.45
N LYS A 229 -16.00 13.41 30.23
CA LYS A 229 -16.74 14.07 31.31
C LYS A 229 -17.50 13.05 32.13
#